data_AF-A0A4S5EBE9-F1
#
_entry.id   AF-A0A4S5EBE9-F1
#
_cell.length_a   1.000
_cell.length_b   1.000
_cell.length_c   1.000
_cell.angle_alpha   90.00
_cell.angle_beta   90.00
_cell.angle_gamma   90.00
#
_symmetry.space_group_name_H-M   'P 1'
#
loop_
_entity.id
_entity.type
_entity.pdbx_description
1 polymer ?
#
loop_
_entity_poly.entity_id
_entity_poly.type
_entity_poly.pdbx_seq_one_letter_code
_entity_poly.pdbx_strand_id
1 'polypeptide(L)'
;VTDLDALRAEPGVVVRLVTGPDELADADLVVLPGTRSTVEDLRWLRRRGLADAIADRAAAGRPVLGICGGYQMLGRRIHDDVESGAGEVAGLGLLPVTTTFEASKLLGRRVASDAAGRPLTGYEIRHGRLAVADHPAAEPFAADGVRVGAVAGTSWHGLLENDAFRRSYLAEVAAAAGRAFIPARTSFADVRRRRLDALGDLVADHLDTAALRRLLDEGAPPGLPFIPPGAP
;
A
#
# COMPACT_ATOMS: atom_id res chain seq x y z
N VAL A 1 1.07 4.83 -6.40
CA VAL A 1 0.79 3.71 -5.47
C VAL A 1 -0.68 3.34 -5.59
N THR A 2 -0.97 2.10 -5.98
CA THR A 2 -2.33 1.60 -6.26
C THR A 2 -3.20 1.46 -5.02
N ASP A 3 -2.61 1.14 -3.86
CA ASP A 3 -3.36 0.99 -2.59
C ASP A 3 -4.09 2.28 -2.16
N LEU A 4 -3.64 3.44 -2.65
CA LEU A 4 -4.23 4.75 -2.34
C LEU A 4 -5.37 5.13 -3.30
N ASP A 5 -5.57 4.40 -4.39
CA ASP A 5 -6.59 4.76 -5.39
C ASP A 5 -8.00 4.61 -4.82
N ALA A 6 -8.21 3.68 -3.90
CA ALA A 6 -9.48 3.53 -3.20
C ALA A 6 -9.77 4.72 -2.28
N LEU A 7 -8.74 5.31 -1.65
CA LEU A 7 -8.89 6.55 -0.88
C LEU A 7 -9.19 7.74 -1.81
N ARG A 8 -8.50 7.85 -2.95
CA ARG A 8 -8.76 8.89 -3.95
C ARG A 8 -10.16 8.85 -4.55
N ALA A 9 -10.76 7.66 -4.59
CA ALA A 9 -12.10 7.48 -5.11
C ALA A 9 -13.18 7.88 -4.09
N GLU A 10 -12.86 8.01 -2.81
CA GLU A 10 -13.82 8.34 -1.76
C GLU A 10 -14.10 9.85 -1.74
N PRO A 11 -15.35 10.28 -1.98
CA PRO A 11 -15.73 11.69 -1.85
C PRO A 11 -15.43 12.24 -0.45
N GLY A 12 -14.90 13.46 -0.39
CA GLY A 12 -14.48 14.08 0.86
C GLY A 12 -13.09 13.67 1.34
N VAL A 13 -12.38 12.81 0.60
CA VAL A 13 -10.97 12.45 0.86
C VAL A 13 -10.07 13.07 -0.19
N VAL A 14 -9.04 13.79 0.26
CA VAL A 14 -7.97 14.31 -0.61
C VAL A 14 -6.70 13.54 -0.32
N VAL A 15 -6.10 12.96 -1.35
CA VAL A 15 -4.84 12.22 -1.23
C VAL A 15 -3.72 13.01 -1.90
N ARG A 16 -2.72 13.41 -1.10
CA ARG A 16 -1.49 14.06 -1.56
C ARG A 16 -0.32 13.09 -1.42
N LEU A 17 0.58 13.10 -2.41
CA LEU A 17 1.89 12.48 -2.28
C LEU A 17 2.86 13.57 -1.84
N VAL A 18 3.61 13.30 -0.77
CA VAL A 18 4.43 14.30 -0.08
C VAL A 18 5.85 13.76 0.10
N THR A 19 6.82 14.66 0.18
CA THR A 19 8.25 14.30 0.31
C THR A 19 9.01 15.17 1.32
N GLY A 20 8.32 16.12 1.97
CA GLY A 20 8.82 16.90 3.09
C GLY A 20 8.03 16.66 4.39
N PRO A 21 8.66 16.77 5.56
CA PRO A 21 8.01 16.52 6.86
C PRO A 21 6.92 17.53 7.19
N ASP A 22 7.10 18.80 6.82
CA ASP A 22 6.15 19.89 7.02
C ASP A 22 4.81 19.65 6.31
N GLU A 23 4.81 18.86 5.23
CA GLU A 23 3.61 18.48 4.49
C GLU A 23 2.74 17.44 5.22
N LEU A 24 3.22 16.86 6.34
CA LEU A 24 2.46 15.91 7.15
C LEU A 24 1.63 16.61 8.24
N ALA A 25 1.86 17.90 8.46
CA ALA A 25 1.34 18.64 9.60
C ALA A 25 -0.19 18.77 9.60
N ASP A 26 -0.81 18.96 8.43
CA ASP A 26 -2.25 19.16 8.25
C ASP A 26 -3.02 17.88 7.88
N ALA A 27 -2.31 16.79 7.55
CA ALA A 27 -2.95 15.54 7.18
C ALA A 27 -3.78 14.95 8.34
N ASP A 28 -4.94 14.38 8.02
CA ASP A 28 -5.75 13.62 8.98
C ASP A 28 -5.24 12.18 9.14
N LEU A 29 -4.67 11.61 8.07
CA LEU A 29 -4.03 10.30 8.04
C LEU A 29 -2.72 10.36 7.24
N VAL A 30 -1.65 9.80 7.78
CA VAL A 30 -0.41 9.54 7.05
C VAL A 30 -0.36 8.07 6.67
N VAL A 31 -0.16 7.76 5.39
CA VAL A 31 -0.03 6.39 4.90
C VAL A 31 1.39 6.15 4.40
N LEU A 32 2.08 5.16 4.96
CA LEU A 32 3.30 4.60 4.40
C LEU A 32 2.89 3.49 3.43
N PRO A 33 2.99 3.71 2.12
CA PRO A 33 2.56 2.74 1.13
C PRO A 33 3.49 1.53 1.07
N GLY A 34 3.05 0.49 0.36
CA GLY A 34 3.93 -0.63 0.02
C GLY A 34 5.05 -0.21 -0.92
N THR A 35 6.22 -0.84 -0.74
CA THR A 35 7.42 -0.64 -1.56
C THR A 35 8.08 -1.97 -1.88
N ARG A 36 8.92 -1.96 -2.92
CA ARG A 36 9.80 -3.08 -3.32
C ARG A 36 11.24 -2.89 -2.80
N SER A 37 11.48 -1.86 -2.00
CA SER A 37 12.81 -1.50 -1.49
C SER A 37 12.71 -0.97 -0.07
N THR A 38 12.11 -1.75 0.83
CA THR A 38 11.74 -1.35 2.20
C THR A 38 12.89 -0.70 2.96
N VAL A 39 14.09 -1.28 2.93
CA VAL A 39 15.24 -0.75 3.66
C VAL A 39 15.74 0.59 3.07
N GLU A 40 15.78 0.73 1.75
CA GLU A 40 16.25 1.98 1.13
C GLU A 40 15.22 3.10 1.32
N ASP A 41 13.93 2.81 1.22
CA ASP A 41 12.87 3.78 1.49
C ASP A 41 12.87 4.21 2.96
N LEU A 42 13.14 3.30 3.90
CA LEU A 42 13.32 3.64 5.31
C LEU A 42 14.51 4.59 5.52
N ARG A 43 15.64 4.33 4.85
CA ARG A 43 16.79 5.25 4.88
C ARG A 43 16.44 6.60 4.27
N TRP A 44 15.69 6.62 3.17
CA TRP A 44 15.23 7.84 2.55
C TRP A 44 14.32 8.65 3.48
N LEU A 45 13.35 8.01 4.15
CA LEU A 45 12.49 8.66 5.15
C LEU A 45 13.31 9.31 6.27
N ARG A 46 14.33 8.62 6.77
CA ARG A 46 15.26 9.17 7.76
C ARG A 46 16.04 10.37 7.22
N ARG A 47 16.67 10.24 6.05
CA ARG A 47 17.45 11.33 5.42
C ARG A 47 16.60 12.58 5.15
N ARG A 48 15.29 12.41 4.94
CA ARG A 48 14.36 13.52 4.67
C ARG A 48 13.70 14.10 5.93
N GLY A 49 13.98 13.56 7.12
CA GLY A 49 13.30 13.96 8.37
C GLY A 49 11.84 13.50 8.46
N LEU A 50 11.36 12.69 7.51
CA LEU A 50 10.00 12.16 7.52
C LEU A 50 9.80 11.12 8.61
N ALA A 51 10.84 10.34 8.93
CA ALA A 51 10.80 9.35 10.01
C ALA A 51 10.45 10.00 11.36
N ASP A 52 11.11 11.12 11.68
CA ASP A 52 10.88 11.86 12.93
C ASP A 52 9.48 12.49 12.94
N ALA A 53 9.07 13.11 11.84
CA ALA A 53 7.73 13.68 11.72
C ALA A 53 6.61 12.63 11.85
N ILE A 54 6.82 11.39 11.37
CA ILE A 54 5.90 10.28 11.55
C ILE A 54 5.87 9.84 13.03
N ALA A 55 7.03 9.77 13.69
CA ALA A 55 7.12 9.41 15.10
C ALA A 55 6.44 10.46 16.00
N ASP A 56 6.69 11.75 15.77
CA ASP A 56 6.06 12.86 16.48
C ASP A 56 4.54 12.85 16.30
N ARG A 57 4.09 12.58 15.06
CA ARG A 57 2.67 12.42 14.74
C ARG A 57 2.03 11.26 15.52
N ALA A 58 2.70 10.11 15.55
CA ALA A 58 2.23 8.94 16.30
C ALA A 58 2.18 9.22 17.81
N ALA A 59 3.20 9.89 18.36
CA ALA A 59 3.26 10.30 19.77
C ALA A 59 2.13 11.29 20.14
N ALA A 60 1.73 12.15 19.21
CA ALA A 60 0.57 13.03 19.35
C ALA A 60 -0.78 12.32 19.18
N GLY A 61 -0.81 10.98 19.04
CA GLY A 61 -2.03 10.21 18.88
C GLY A 61 -2.72 10.42 17.53
N ARG A 62 -1.99 10.90 16.51
CA ARG A 62 -2.56 11.19 15.19
C ARG A 62 -2.42 9.98 14.26
N PRO A 63 -3.44 9.66 13.43
CA PRO A 63 -3.46 8.43 12.64
C PRO A 63 -2.27 8.25 11.69
N VAL A 64 -1.70 7.04 11.72
CA VAL A 64 -0.67 6.54 10.78
C VAL A 64 -1.03 5.12 10.33
N LEU A 65 -0.92 4.84 9.04
CA LEU A 65 -1.16 3.52 8.45
C LEU A 65 0.06 3.06 7.65
N GLY A 66 0.57 1.87 7.95
CA GLY A 66 1.55 1.18 7.09
C GLY A 66 0.90 0.08 6.26
N ILE A 67 1.26 -0.01 4.98
CA ILE A 67 0.81 -1.07 4.08
C ILE A 67 2.03 -1.82 3.55
N CYS A 68 2.08 -3.14 3.72
CA CYS A 68 3.16 -4.01 3.26
C CYS A 68 4.56 -3.48 3.65
N GLY A 69 5.37 -2.99 2.72
CA GLY A 69 6.67 -2.35 3.03
C GLY A 69 6.55 -1.22 4.06
N GLY A 70 5.51 -0.37 4.00
CA GLY A 70 5.24 0.65 5.01
C GLY A 70 4.95 0.06 6.39
N TYR A 71 4.24 -1.07 6.46
CA TYR A 71 4.00 -1.78 7.72
C TYR A 71 5.31 -2.32 8.31
N GLN A 72 6.17 -2.89 7.46
CA GLN A 72 7.49 -3.39 7.86
C GLN A 72 8.37 -2.25 8.43
N MET A 73 8.35 -1.08 7.79
CA MET A 73 9.07 0.12 8.26
C MET A 73 8.59 0.61 9.63
N LEU A 74 7.28 0.54 9.91
CA LEU A 74 6.71 0.90 11.22
C LEU A 74 7.14 -0.04 12.35
N GLY A 75 7.62 -1.25 12.03
CA GLY A 75 8.07 -2.25 13.00
C GLY A 75 9.32 -1.83 13.79
N ARG A 76 9.75 -2.69 14.72
CA ARG A 76 10.96 -2.52 15.53
C ARG A 76 12.22 -2.82 14.74
N ARG A 77 12.22 -3.91 13.96
CA ARG A 77 13.41 -4.41 13.25
C ARG A 77 13.04 -5.02 11.91
N ILE A 78 13.97 -4.91 10.97
CA ILE A 78 13.95 -5.54 9.66
C ILE A 78 15.26 -6.31 9.50
N HIS A 79 15.20 -7.61 9.25
CA HIS A 79 16.32 -8.42 8.83
C HIS A 79 16.20 -8.64 7.33
N ASP A 80 17.12 -8.08 6.56
CA ASP A 80 17.07 -8.12 5.10
C ASP A 80 18.43 -8.47 4.48
N ASP A 81 18.70 -9.77 4.43
CA ASP A 81 19.83 -10.36 3.68
C ASP A 81 19.48 -10.69 2.22
N VAL A 82 18.25 -10.37 1.77
CA VAL A 82 17.70 -10.87 0.51
C VAL A 82 17.47 -9.76 -0.51
N GLU A 83 16.68 -8.74 -0.18
CA GLU A 83 16.35 -7.65 -1.11
C GLU A 83 17.45 -6.57 -1.10
N SER A 84 17.86 -6.11 0.09
CA SER A 84 18.90 -5.08 0.21
C SER A 84 20.28 -5.59 0.63
N GLY A 85 20.37 -6.80 1.20
CA GLY A 85 21.63 -7.34 1.73
C GLY A 85 22.19 -6.53 2.91
N ALA A 86 21.34 -5.74 3.58
CA ALA A 86 21.72 -4.84 4.66
C ALA A 86 21.87 -5.52 6.03
N GLY A 87 21.46 -6.79 6.15
CA GLY A 87 21.39 -7.49 7.42
C GLY A 87 20.30 -6.90 8.32
N GLU A 88 20.61 -6.70 9.59
CA GLU A 88 19.66 -6.12 10.54
C GLU A 88 19.63 -4.58 10.46
N VAL A 89 18.42 -4.03 10.33
CA VAL A 89 18.13 -2.60 10.31
C VAL A 89 17.02 -2.30 11.32
N ALA A 90 17.23 -1.30 12.18
CA ALA A 90 16.17 -0.80 13.05
C ALA A 90 15.03 -0.22 12.19
N GLY A 91 13.77 -0.54 12.52
CA GLY A 91 12.60 0.11 11.95
C GLY A 91 12.31 1.46 12.65
N LEU A 92 11.10 1.98 12.50
CA LEU A 92 10.64 3.19 13.21
C LEU A 92 10.22 2.91 14.65
N GLY A 93 10.02 1.65 15.02
CA GLY A 93 9.72 1.23 16.39
C GLY A 93 8.31 1.55 16.88
N LEU A 94 7.39 1.88 15.97
CA LEU A 94 6.03 2.30 16.30
C LEU A 94 5.06 1.12 16.47
N LEU A 95 5.37 -0.03 15.88
CA LEU A 95 4.61 -1.28 16.03
C LEU A 95 5.53 -2.40 16.55
N PRO A 96 5.02 -3.35 17.35
CA PRO A 96 5.79 -4.44 17.93
C PRO A 96 6.05 -5.56 16.91
N VAL A 97 6.57 -5.19 15.75
CA VAL A 97 6.72 -6.08 14.60
C VAL A 97 8.18 -6.20 14.22
N THR A 98 8.62 -7.44 14.02
CA THR A 98 9.91 -7.75 13.37
C THR A 98 9.63 -8.35 12.01
N THR A 99 10.33 -7.86 10.99
CA THR A 99 10.26 -8.40 9.63
C THR A 99 11.55 -9.15 9.31
N THR A 100 11.45 -10.37 8.77
CA THR A 100 12.60 -11.12 8.25
C THR A 100 12.36 -11.44 6.78
N PHE A 101 13.21 -10.93 5.88
CA PHE A 101 13.11 -11.21 4.45
C PHE A 101 13.62 -12.61 4.13
N GLU A 102 12.82 -13.34 3.37
CA GLU A 102 13.16 -14.66 2.86
C GLU A 102 13.19 -14.64 1.32
N ALA A 103 14.00 -15.51 0.73
CA ALA A 103 14.06 -15.68 -0.73
C ALA A 103 12.69 -16.07 -1.32
N SER A 104 11.88 -16.82 -0.57
CA SER A 104 10.56 -17.25 -1.02
C SER A 104 9.52 -16.14 -0.89
N LYS A 105 8.89 -15.79 -2.01
CA LYS A 105 7.86 -14.76 -2.07
C LYS A 105 6.50 -15.32 -1.66
N LEU A 106 5.84 -14.68 -0.70
CA LEU A 106 4.43 -14.93 -0.41
C LEU A 106 3.57 -14.18 -1.41
N LEU A 107 2.83 -14.95 -2.19
CA LEU A 107 1.87 -14.49 -3.17
C LEU A 107 0.53 -15.12 -2.85
N GLY A 108 -0.53 -14.33 -2.84
CA GLY A 108 -1.87 -14.90 -2.83
C GLY A 108 -2.97 -13.92 -2.49
N ARG A 109 -4.16 -14.20 -3.02
CA ARG A 109 -5.38 -13.54 -2.59
C ARG A 109 -5.74 -14.00 -1.19
N ARG A 110 -6.37 -13.12 -0.44
CA ARG A 110 -6.78 -13.34 0.93
C ARG A 110 -8.22 -12.95 1.12
N VAL A 111 -8.89 -13.72 1.94
CA VAL A 111 -10.27 -13.50 2.37
C VAL A 111 -10.30 -13.75 3.88
N ALA A 112 -10.91 -12.83 4.62
CA ALA A 112 -11.11 -12.96 6.06
C ALA A 112 -12.35 -12.16 6.47
N SER A 113 -12.59 -12.09 7.77
CA SER A 113 -13.48 -11.11 8.36
C SER A 113 -12.72 -10.30 9.40
N ASP A 114 -13.06 -9.02 9.57
CA ASP A 114 -12.51 -8.24 10.67
C ASP A 114 -13.20 -8.56 12.01
N ALA A 115 -12.76 -7.89 13.08
CA ALA A 115 -13.32 -8.05 14.42
C ALA A 115 -14.83 -7.75 14.52
N ALA A 116 -15.38 -6.95 13.58
CA ALA A 116 -16.81 -6.66 13.49
C ALA A 116 -17.56 -7.65 12.58
N GLY A 117 -16.89 -8.71 12.10
CA GLY A 117 -17.45 -9.73 11.22
C GLY A 117 -17.61 -9.27 9.76
N ARG A 118 -17.07 -8.10 9.38
CA ARG A 118 -17.20 -7.59 8.00
C ARG A 118 -16.26 -8.37 7.08
N PRO A 119 -16.75 -8.82 5.90
CA PRO A 119 -15.91 -9.55 4.97
C PRO A 119 -14.82 -8.62 4.43
N LEU A 120 -13.60 -9.14 4.43
CA LEU A 120 -12.42 -8.48 3.89
C LEU A 120 -11.81 -9.32 2.78
N THR A 121 -11.40 -8.65 1.73
CA THR A 121 -10.57 -9.22 0.66
C THR A 121 -9.29 -8.42 0.51
N GLY A 122 -8.22 -9.08 0.08
CA GLY A 122 -6.93 -8.43 -0.14
C GLY A 122 -5.97 -9.38 -0.82
N TYR A 123 -4.71 -8.98 -0.90
CA TYR A 123 -3.66 -9.86 -1.41
C TYR A 123 -2.31 -9.55 -0.78
N GLU A 124 -1.46 -10.56 -0.75
CA GLU A 124 -0.07 -10.45 -0.32
C GLU A 124 0.86 -10.60 -1.52
N ILE A 125 1.92 -9.79 -1.53
CA ILE A 125 3.00 -9.87 -2.51
C ILE A 125 4.34 -9.47 -1.88
N ARG A 126 4.82 -10.25 -0.91
CA ARG A 126 5.95 -9.87 -0.04
C ARG A 126 6.96 -10.99 0.19
N HIS A 127 8.22 -10.60 0.36
CA HIS A 127 9.29 -11.49 0.84
C HIS A 127 9.35 -11.53 2.37
N GLY A 128 9.24 -10.37 3.02
CA GLY A 128 9.29 -10.25 4.48
C GLY A 128 8.24 -11.11 5.19
N ARG A 129 8.66 -11.94 6.15
CA ARG A 129 7.84 -12.63 7.17
C ARG A 129 7.72 -11.74 8.39
N LEU A 130 6.53 -11.69 8.96
CA LEU A 130 6.21 -10.78 10.06
C LEU A 130 6.04 -11.60 11.34
N ALA A 131 6.72 -11.19 12.40
CA ALA A 131 6.51 -11.68 13.75
C ALA A 131 6.05 -10.51 14.63
N VAL A 132 4.87 -10.65 15.24
CA VAL A 132 4.33 -9.66 16.19
C VAL A 132 4.72 -10.11 17.60
N ALA A 133 5.49 -9.30 18.30
CA ALA A 133 5.84 -9.54 19.69
C ALA A 133 4.66 -9.22 20.61
N ASP A 134 4.59 -9.88 21.76
CA ASP A 134 3.62 -9.54 22.80
C ASP A 134 3.82 -8.08 23.25
N HIS A 135 2.71 -7.36 23.33
CA HIS A 135 2.69 -5.94 23.66
C HIS A 135 1.32 -5.55 24.23
N PRO A 136 1.25 -4.94 25.42
CA PRO A 136 0.00 -4.76 26.15
C PRO A 136 -1.00 -3.83 25.45
N ALA A 137 -0.52 -2.93 24.59
CA ALA A 137 -1.36 -2.01 23.82
C ALA A 137 -1.52 -2.44 22.35
N ALA A 138 -1.09 -3.64 21.97
CA ALA A 138 -1.26 -4.15 20.62
C ALA A 138 -2.63 -4.82 20.46
N GLU A 139 -3.36 -4.40 19.44
CA GLU A 139 -4.67 -4.91 19.09
C GLU A 139 -4.66 -5.42 17.64
N PRO A 140 -5.44 -6.45 17.29
CA PRO A 140 -5.62 -6.87 15.90
C PRO A 140 -6.14 -5.71 15.04
N PHE A 141 -5.60 -5.56 13.83
CA PHE A 141 -6.07 -4.60 12.85
C PHE A 141 -6.43 -5.28 11.53
N ALA A 142 -7.65 -5.05 11.05
CA ALA A 142 -8.20 -5.69 9.87
C ALA A 142 -8.12 -7.22 9.96
N ALA A 143 -7.32 -7.87 9.10
CA ALA A 143 -7.22 -9.33 9.04
C ALA A 143 -5.87 -9.86 9.56
N ASP A 144 -4.75 -9.22 9.19
CA ASP A 144 -3.39 -9.69 9.47
C ASP A 144 -2.53 -8.64 10.18
N GLY A 145 -3.12 -7.48 10.45
CA GLY A 145 -2.44 -6.30 10.92
C GLY A 145 -2.43 -6.19 12.44
N VAL A 146 -1.67 -5.20 12.91
CA VAL A 146 -1.64 -4.79 14.31
C VAL A 146 -1.84 -3.28 14.41
N ARG A 147 -2.50 -2.85 15.47
CA ARG A 147 -2.67 -1.45 15.87
C ARG A 147 -2.09 -1.25 17.26
N VAL A 148 -1.39 -0.13 17.45
CA VAL A 148 -1.00 0.39 18.76
C VAL A 148 -1.39 1.87 18.80
N GLY A 149 -2.39 2.21 19.60
CA GLY A 149 -2.95 3.57 19.62
C GLY A 149 -3.42 4.02 18.22
N ALA A 150 -2.86 5.13 17.74
CA ALA A 150 -3.19 5.70 16.43
C ALA A 150 -2.40 5.12 15.25
N VAL A 151 -1.45 4.22 15.50
CA VAL A 151 -0.62 3.60 14.47
C VAL A 151 -1.19 2.22 14.15
N ALA A 152 -1.47 1.97 12.88
CA ALA A 152 -1.92 0.67 12.38
C ALA A 152 -1.04 0.21 11.21
N GLY A 153 -0.94 -1.09 11.02
CA GLY A 153 -0.26 -1.64 9.86
C GLY A 153 -0.85 -2.97 9.41
N THR A 154 -0.80 -3.23 8.12
CA THR A 154 -1.28 -4.47 7.48
C THR A 154 -0.30 -4.90 6.39
N SER A 155 -0.18 -6.20 6.14
CA SER A 155 0.60 -6.68 4.99
C SER A 155 -0.25 -6.84 3.73
N TRP A 156 -1.57 -6.71 3.85
CA TRP A 156 -2.49 -6.84 2.73
C TRP A 156 -2.54 -5.56 1.89
N HIS A 157 -2.22 -5.73 0.63
CA HIS A 157 -2.60 -4.77 -0.40
C HIS A 157 -4.09 -4.92 -0.72
N GLY A 158 -4.67 -3.85 -1.24
CA GLY A 158 -6.10 -3.82 -1.61
C GLY A 158 -7.06 -3.81 -0.42
N LEU A 159 -6.59 -3.76 0.83
CA LEU A 159 -7.46 -3.71 2.02
C LEU A 159 -8.44 -2.53 1.95
N LEU A 160 -7.99 -1.37 1.48
CA LEU A 160 -8.82 -0.17 1.35
C LEU A 160 -9.80 -0.24 0.15
N GLU A 161 -9.70 -1.25 -0.72
CA GLU A 161 -10.67 -1.49 -1.78
C GLU A 161 -12.00 -2.02 -1.22
N ASN A 162 -12.00 -2.57 0.01
CA ASN A 162 -13.22 -3.00 0.70
C ASN A 162 -14.00 -1.77 1.18
N ASP A 163 -15.08 -1.41 0.49
CA ASP A 163 -15.81 -0.16 0.74
C ASP A 163 -16.33 -0.02 2.16
N ALA A 164 -16.85 -1.09 2.78
CA ALA A 164 -17.35 -1.06 4.15
C ALA A 164 -16.22 -0.79 5.16
N PHE A 165 -15.09 -1.47 5.00
CA PHE A 165 -13.91 -1.27 5.84
C PHE A 165 -13.32 0.13 5.65
N ARG A 166 -13.08 0.55 4.40
CA ARG A 166 -12.54 1.88 4.06
C ARG A 166 -13.35 3.00 4.70
N ARG A 167 -14.68 2.95 4.57
CA ARG A 167 -15.58 3.98 5.13
C ARG A 167 -15.56 4.01 6.65
N SER A 168 -15.56 2.84 7.30
CA SER A 168 -15.43 2.76 8.76
C SER A 168 -14.09 3.32 9.23
N TYR A 169 -13.00 2.91 8.59
CA TYR A 169 -11.67 3.34 8.95
C TYR A 169 -11.48 4.86 8.74
N LEU A 170 -12.01 5.42 7.65
CA LEU A 170 -12.00 6.86 7.42
C LEU A 170 -12.86 7.64 8.42
N ALA A 171 -13.98 7.07 8.89
CA ALA A 171 -14.76 7.65 9.96
C ALA A 171 -13.99 7.68 11.30
N GLU A 172 -13.26 6.60 11.63
CA GLU A 172 -12.34 6.57 12.78
C GLU A 172 -11.25 7.65 12.66
N VAL A 173 -10.63 7.77 11.48
CA VAL A 173 -9.59 8.79 11.19
C VAL A 173 -10.16 10.21 11.34
N ALA A 174 -11.33 10.48 10.76
CA ALA A 174 -11.96 11.79 10.83
C ALA A 174 -12.33 12.16 12.27
N ALA A 175 -12.87 11.22 13.05
CA ALA A 175 -13.15 11.43 14.46
C ALA A 175 -11.87 11.76 15.26
N ALA A 176 -10.78 11.03 15.03
CA ALA A 176 -9.49 11.30 15.66
C ALA A 176 -8.91 12.66 15.26
N ALA A 177 -9.21 13.15 14.06
CA ALA A 177 -8.80 14.47 13.58
C ALA A 177 -9.78 15.61 13.94
N GLY A 178 -10.90 15.31 14.61
CA GLY A 178 -11.94 16.30 14.91
C GLY A 178 -12.65 16.84 13.66
N ARG A 179 -12.72 16.04 12.59
CA ARG A 179 -13.35 16.38 11.31
C ARG A 179 -14.70 15.68 11.17
N ALA A 180 -15.67 16.39 10.61
CA ALA A 180 -16.89 15.76 10.13
C ALA A 180 -16.60 15.00 8.84
N PHE A 181 -16.98 13.73 8.78
CA PHE A 181 -16.88 12.90 7.58
C PHE A 181 -18.17 12.12 7.40
N ILE A 182 -18.77 12.25 6.21
CA ILE A 182 -19.97 11.51 5.82
C ILE A 182 -19.56 10.58 4.68
N PRO A 183 -19.42 9.26 4.92
CA PRO A 183 -18.95 8.35 3.91
C PRO A 183 -19.96 8.24 2.77
N ALA A 184 -19.47 8.25 1.53
CA ALA A 184 -20.34 8.10 0.37
C ALA A 184 -20.74 6.64 0.16
N ARG A 185 -21.62 6.40 -0.81
CA ARG A 185 -21.96 5.04 -1.29
C ARG A 185 -21.09 4.60 -2.45
N THR A 186 -19.90 5.19 -2.61
CA THR A 186 -18.98 4.88 -3.69
C THR A 186 -18.51 3.43 -3.61
N SER A 187 -18.71 2.71 -4.71
CA SER A 187 -18.14 1.38 -4.94
C SER A 187 -16.80 1.53 -5.65
N PHE A 188 -15.70 1.20 -4.98
CA PHE A 188 -14.38 1.29 -5.63
C PHE A 188 -14.26 0.30 -6.78
N ALA A 189 -14.88 -0.88 -6.66
CA ALA A 189 -14.94 -1.87 -7.74
C ALA A 189 -15.60 -1.28 -9.01
N ASP A 190 -16.69 -0.52 -8.88
CA ASP A 190 -17.35 0.10 -10.03
C ASP A 190 -16.54 1.29 -10.58
N VAL A 191 -15.89 2.07 -9.72
CA VAL A 191 -14.94 3.12 -10.16
C VAL A 191 -13.81 2.51 -10.97
N ARG A 192 -13.22 1.41 -10.49
CA ARG A 192 -12.14 0.70 -11.17
C ARG A 192 -12.61 0.10 -12.49
N ARG A 193 -13.79 -0.54 -12.52
CA ARG A 193 -14.38 -1.09 -13.75
C ARG A 193 -14.53 -0.01 -14.82
N ARG A 194 -15.16 1.13 -14.49
CA ARG A 194 -15.31 2.25 -15.44
C ARG A 194 -13.99 2.79 -16.00
N ARG A 195 -12.93 2.82 -15.18
CA ARG A 195 -11.59 3.23 -15.65
C ARG A 195 -10.98 2.21 -16.62
N LEU A 196 -11.19 0.92 -16.37
CA LEU A 196 -10.72 -0.15 -17.26
C LEU A 196 -11.52 -0.15 -18.57
N ASP A 197 -12.84 0.03 -18.50
CA ASP A 197 -13.70 0.14 -19.69
C ASP A 197 -13.25 1.33 -20.56
N ALA A 198 -13.04 2.51 -19.96
CA ALA A 198 -12.54 3.67 -20.69
C ALA A 198 -11.16 3.44 -21.36
N LEU A 199 -10.25 2.68 -20.71
CA LEU A 199 -8.98 2.29 -21.33
C LEU A 199 -9.21 1.30 -22.49
N GLY A 200 -10.16 0.37 -22.33
CA GLY A 200 -10.57 -0.56 -23.37
C GLY A 200 -11.14 0.15 -24.60
N ASP A 201 -12.01 1.14 -24.39
CA ASP A 201 -12.59 1.97 -25.44
C ASP A 201 -11.49 2.74 -26.19
N LEU A 202 -10.55 3.38 -25.47
CA LEU A 202 -9.42 4.06 -26.09
C LEU A 202 -8.54 3.12 -26.93
N VAL A 203 -8.34 1.89 -26.47
CA VAL A 203 -7.61 0.88 -27.24
C VAL A 203 -8.39 0.49 -28.50
N ALA A 204 -9.69 0.23 -28.38
CA ALA A 204 -10.54 -0.17 -29.50
C ALA A 204 -10.67 0.93 -30.56
N ASP A 205 -10.80 2.18 -30.13
CA ASP A 205 -11.07 3.33 -30.99
C ASP A 205 -9.81 3.90 -31.64
N HIS A 206 -8.63 3.66 -31.06
CA HIS A 206 -7.40 4.34 -31.48
C HIS A 206 -6.23 3.42 -31.82
N LEU A 207 -6.31 2.10 -31.56
CA LEU A 207 -5.28 1.15 -31.98
C LEU A 207 -5.79 0.26 -33.12
N ASP A 208 -4.91 -0.07 -34.07
CA ASP A 208 -5.17 -1.11 -35.06
C ASP A 208 -5.09 -2.49 -34.38
N THR A 209 -6.16 -2.83 -33.66
CA THR A 209 -6.30 -4.11 -32.97
C THR A 209 -6.32 -5.29 -33.93
N ALA A 210 -6.67 -5.08 -35.20
CA ALA A 210 -6.57 -6.08 -36.25
C ALA A 210 -5.12 -6.37 -36.65
N ALA A 211 -4.25 -5.36 -36.73
CA ALA A 211 -2.82 -5.55 -36.92
C ALA A 211 -2.17 -6.30 -35.75
N LEU A 212 -2.52 -5.94 -34.52
CA LEU A 212 -2.06 -6.67 -33.33
C LEU A 212 -2.52 -8.14 -33.36
N ARG A 213 -3.78 -8.39 -33.76
CA ARG A 213 -4.31 -9.74 -33.93
C ARG A 213 -3.52 -10.54 -34.97
N ARG A 214 -3.26 -9.96 -36.16
CA ARG A 214 -2.43 -10.59 -37.19
C ARG A 214 -1.04 -10.97 -36.66
N LEU A 215 -0.38 -10.08 -35.91
CA LEU A 215 0.94 -10.37 -35.33
C LEU A 215 0.91 -11.52 -34.32
N LEU A 216 -0.15 -11.64 -33.52
CA LEU A 216 -0.32 -12.71 -32.54
C LEU A 216 -0.60 -14.06 -33.21
N ASP A 217 -1.42 -14.06 -34.26
CA ASP A 217 -1.90 -15.28 -34.91
C ASP A 217 -0.93 -15.78 -35.99
N GLU A 218 -0.29 -14.88 -36.75
CA GLU A 218 0.53 -15.18 -37.93
C GLU A 218 2.03 -14.92 -37.70
N GLY A 219 2.40 -14.26 -36.60
CA GLY A 219 3.79 -13.89 -36.29
C GLY A 219 4.24 -12.61 -37.00
N ALA A 220 5.55 -12.32 -36.89
CA ALA A 220 6.13 -11.14 -37.51
C ALA A 220 6.12 -11.25 -39.04
N PRO A 221 5.74 -10.19 -39.78
CA PRO A 221 5.77 -10.18 -41.23
C PRO A 221 7.15 -10.60 -41.78
N PRO A 222 7.18 -11.41 -42.85
CA PRO A 222 8.44 -11.77 -43.50
C PRO A 222 9.10 -10.53 -44.11
N GLY A 223 10.44 -10.52 -44.15
CA GLY A 223 11.21 -9.44 -44.78
C GLY A 223 11.39 -8.18 -43.91
N LEU A 224 11.00 -8.21 -42.64
CA LEU A 224 11.33 -7.13 -41.71
C LEU A 224 12.85 -7.05 -41.46
N PRO A 225 13.42 -5.84 -41.38
CA PRO A 225 14.83 -5.67 -41.05
C PRO A 225 15.10 -6.22 -39.64
N PHE A 226 16.12 -7.08 -39.53
CA PHE A 226 16.59 -7.56 -38.23
C PHE A 226 17.34 -6.44 -37.52
N ILE A 227 16.84 -6.02 -36.36
CA ILE A 227 17.56 -5.13 -35.45
C ILE A 227 18.22 -6.02 -34.39
N PRO A 228 19.54 -6.21 -34.40
CA PRO A 228 20.22 -6.97 -33.36
C PRO A 228 19.98 -6.31 -31.99
N PRO A 229 19.69 -7.08 -30.92
CA PRO A 229 19.56 -6.52 -29.59
C PRO A 229 20.91 -5.95 -29.14
N GLY A 230 20.96 -4.62 -28.97
CA GLY A 230 22.13 -3.86 -28.56
C GLY A 230 22.99 -3.35 -29.73
N ALA A 231 22.88 -2.05 -30.02
CA ALA A 231 24.02 -1.31 -30.55
C ALA A 231 24.84 -0.79 -29.34
N PRO A 232 26.18 -0.73 -29.43
CA PRO A 232 27.07 -0.34 -28.34
C PRO A 232 26.85 1.09 -27.83
#